data_AF-A0A178E7W5-F1
#
_entry.id   AF-A0A178E7W5-F1
#
_cell.length_a   1.000
_cell.length_b   1.000
_cell.length_c   1.000
_cell.angle_alpha   90.00
_cell.angle_beta   90.00
_cell.angle_gamma   90.00
#
_symmetry.space_group_name_H-M   'P 1'
#
loop_
_entity.id
_entity.type
_entity.pdbx_description
1 polymer ?
#
loop_
_entity_poly.entity_id
_entity_poly.type
_entity_poly.pdbx_seq_one_letter_code
_entity_poly.pdbx_strand_id
1 'polypeptide(L)'
;MLFSLLLHALPVALQFVGAQATPLELQKQQASINKFIKSQSQISINGILANIGPNGSKAPGVPAGILIASPSRSDPDYFFTWTRDAALTYKALIERFVEGDNSLRQKIDDYVTAQAELQLVKNPSGEPTTGGLGEPKFHVNKTAFTGSWGRPQRDGPPLRATALTIYANWLVAHGRKTQAANTVWPVIAKDLAYTVRYWNRTGFDLWEEINGSSFFTLSASHRALVEGAALARKLGKKCEGCADAAPQVLCFLQNFWAGSYIDSNINVNDGRTGKDVNSIISSIHTFDPQAKCTDATFQPCSSRALANHKAVTDSFRTVYGINRGIAQGRAVAVGRYAEDVYYNGNPWYLATLAAAEQLYAAVYQWNRLGSITIDSTSLPFFRDLLPSIAPGKYNKRSKEFSAIISAVSTYGDDFVAVVQKYAPASGALAEQFDKSTGTPLSAVDLTWSYAAFLTAVSRRSNDVGPAWGEPAANVVPGVCTAPPSCSTLTTFNVRATTVPGEDIFIVGGIPELANWSPEAGVPLSADKYSSSDPLWYVNVSLPSDTVVEYKYIRKLGGVVTWESDPNRRAVVGSTCGGVLGVEDVWR
;
A
#
# COMPACT_ATOMS: atom_id res chain seq x y z
N MET A 1 -25.59 59.00 56.00
CA MET A 1 -24.86 59.03 54.72
C MET A 1 -24.44 57.60 54.38
N LEU A 2 -24.92 57.12 53.23
CA LEU A 2 -24.42 56.02 52.39
C LEU A 2 -24.37 54.57 52.93
N PHE A 3 -25.44 53.85 52.58
CA PHE A 3 -25.40 52.49 52.03
C PHE A 3 -24.33 52.35 50.92
N SER A 4 -23.57 51.24 50.90
CA SER A 4 -23.52 50.29 49.76
C SER A 4 -22.33 49.31 49.81
N LEU A 5 -22.70 48.01 49.81
CA LEU A 5 -22.18 46.91 48.99
C LEU A 5 -20.78 46.31 49.25
N LEU A 6 -20.82 45.11 49.88
CA LEU A 6 -20.02 43.94 49.50
C LEU A 6 -20.03 43.75 47.97
N LEU A 7 -18.90 43.31 47.38
CA LEU A 7 -18.77 42.03 46.67
C LEU A 7 -17.50 41.96 45.78
N HIS A 8 -16.98 40.73 45.67
CA HIS A 8 -16.05 40.17 44.66
C HIS A 8 -14.53 40.27 44.89
N ALA A 9 -14.04 39.38 45.75
CA ALA A 9 -12.82 38.63 45.43
C ALA A 9 -13.12 37.65 44.27
N LEU A 10 -12.46 37.84 43.13
CA LEU A 10 -12.47 36.89 42.01
C LEU A 10 -11.28 35.94 42.16
N PRO A 11 -11.46 34.62 42.13
CA PRO A 11 -10.36 33.69 41.91
C PRO A 11 -10.05 33.68 40.41
N VAL A 12 -8.78 33.90 40.06
CA VAL A 12 -8.24 33.66 38.73
C VAL A 12 -8.28 32.15 38.47
N ALA A 13 -9.40 31.67 37.95
CA ALA A 13 -9.57 30.29 37.52
C ALA A 13 -9.04 30.12 36.09
N LEU A 14 -8.04 29.24 35.98
CA LEU A 14 -7.66 28.43 34.82
C LEU A 14 -8.25 28.85 33.46
N GLN A 15 -7.48 29.61 32.68
CA GLN A 15 -7.53 29.49 31.22
C GLN A 15 -6.56 28.37 30.79
N PHE A 16 -6.98 27.11 30.95
CA PHE A 16 -6.38 26.01 30.20
C PHE A 16 -7.13 25.89 28.88
N VAL A 17 -6.61 26.56 27.85
CA VAL A 17 -7.04 26.33 26.46
C VAL A 17 -6.35 25.05 25.97
N GLY A 18 -7.00 23.94 26.27
CA GLY A 18 -6.89 22.68 25.56
C GLY A 18 -8.28 22.09 25.62
N ALA A 19 -9.13 22.41 24.64
CA ALA A 19 -10.54 22.03 24.63
C ALA A 19 -10.68 20.51 24.50
N GLN A 20 -10.56 19.79 25.62
CA GLN A 20 -11.10 18.45 25.73
C GLN A 20 -12.62 18.58 25.80
N ALA A 21 -13.32 17.91 24.88
CA ALA A 21 -14.78 17.88 24.87
C ALA A 21 -15.31 17.42 26.24
N THR A 22 -16.43 17.99 26.66
CA THR A 22 -17.03 17.62 27.95
C THR A 22 -17.42 16.12 27.95
N PRO A 23 -17.48 15.44 29.11
CA PRO A 23 -17.88 14.03 29.17
C PRO A 23 -19.21 13.73 28.47
N LEU A 24 -20.16 14.68 28.51
CA LEU A 24 -21.45 14.56 27.84
C LEU A 24 -21.32 14.66 26.30
N GLU A 25 -20.46 15.54 25.78
CA GLU A 25 -20.19 15.65 24.34
C GLU A 25 -19.49 14.40 23.81
N LEU A 26 -18.52 13.86 24.55
CA LEU A 26 -17.86 12.59 24.21
C LEU A 26 -18.86 11.43 24.14
N GLN A 27 -19.77 11.32 25.12
CA GLN A 27 -20.83 10.30 25.09
C GLN A 27 -21.77 10.45 23.90
N LYS A 28 -22.19 11.68 23.57
CA LYS A 28 -23.03 11.95 22.40
C LYS A 28 -22.32 11.60 21.09
N GLN A 29 -21.04 11.97 20.97
CA GLN A 29 -20.21 11.63 19.82
C GLN A 29 -20.07 10.12 19.67
N GLN A 30 -19.75 9.39 20.75
CA GLN A 30 -19.64 7.93 20.74
C GLN A 30 -20.96 7.25 20.35
N ALA A 31 -22.10 7.72 20.86
CA ALA A 31 -23.40 7.18 20.48
C ALA A 31 -23.69 7.40 18.97
N SER A 32 -23.33 8.57 18.44
CA SER A 32 -23.45 8.87 17.00
C SER A 32 -22.56 7.97 16.15
N ILE A 33 -21.28 7.84 16.52
CA ILE A 33 -20.30 6.99 15.83
C ILE A 33 -20.73 5.53 15.85
N ASN A 34 -21.18 5.01 17.00
CA ASN A 34 -21.63 3.62 17.11
C ASN A 34 -22.84 3.34 16.21
N LYS A 35 -23.77 4.30 16.07
CA LYS A 35 -24.90 4.19 15.13
C LYS A 35 -24.41 4.17 13.68
N PHE A 36 -23.48 5.06 13.33
CA PHE A 36 -22.88 5.12 11.99
C PHE A 36 -22.11 3.85 11.65
N ILE A 37 -21.27 3.34 12.55
CA ILE A 37 -20.54 2.09 12.38
C ILE A 37 -21.51 0.95 12.07
N LYS A 38 -22.59 0.80 12.85
CA LYS A 38 -23.56 -0.26 12.62
C LYS A 38 -24.20 -0.19 11.22
N SER A 39 -24.64 1.00 10.79
CA SER A 39 -25.25 1.16 9.45
C SER A 39 -24.22 1.00 8.34
N GLN A 40 -23.07 1.65 8.47
CA GLN A 40 -22.05 1.70 7.44
C GLN A 40 -21.34 0.36 7.28
N SER A 41 -21.20 -0.45 8.33
CA SER A 41 -20.69 -1.82 8.20
C SER A 41 -21.58 -2.68 7.29
N GLN A 42 -22.91 -2.59 7.44
CA GLN A 42 -23.83 -3.33 6.58
C GLN A 42 -23.79 -2.82 5.13
N ILE A 43 -23.68 -1.51 4.94
CA ILE A 43 -23.54 -0.90 3.61
C ILE A 43 -22.22 -1.32 2.96
N SER A 44 -21.13 -1.33 3.73
CA SER A 44 -19.79 -1.63 3.21
C SER A 44 -19.64 -3.09 2.79
N ILE A 45 -20.13 -4.05 3.59
CA ILE A 45 -20.13 -5.46 3.15
C ILE A 45 -21.00 -5.65 1.91
N ASN A 46 -22.18 -5.03 1.86
CA ASN A 46 -23.03 -5.10 0.68
C ASN A 46 -22.38 -4.44 -0.56
N GLY A 47 -21.67 -3.33 -0.38
CA GLY A 47 -20.90 -2.64 -1.42
C GLY A 47 -19.79 -3.51 -2.00
N ILE A 48 -19.01 -4.18 -1.13
CA ILE A 48 -18.00 -5.15 -1.56
C ILE A 48 -18.64 -6.28 -2.37
N LEU A 49 -19.68 -6.91 -1.83
CA LEU A 49 -20.33 -8.05 -2.49
C LEU A 49 -21.00 -7.66 -3.81
N ALA A 50 -21.48 -6.42 -3.94
CA ALA A 50 -22.03 -5.86 -5.18
C ALA A 50 -20.96 -5.69 -6.28
N ASN A 51 -19.70 -5.49 -5.91
CA ASN A 51 -18.57 -5.31 -6.82
C ASN A 51 -17.85 -6.64 -7.17
N ILE A 52 -18.37 -7.79 -6.74
CA ILE A 52 -17.77 -9.11 -6.99
C ILE A 52 -18.65 -9.94 -7.94
N GLY A 53 -18.07 -10.39 -9.05
CA GLY A 53 -18.73 -11.32 -9.98
C GLY A 53 -18.98 -12.71 -9.37
N PRO A 54 -19.94 -13.50 -9.90
CA PRO A 54 -20.78 -13.19 -11.05
C PRO A 54 -22.12 -12.54 -10.69
N ASN A 55 -22.45 -12.50 -9.40
CA ASN A 55 -23.78 -12.12 -8.91
C ASN A 55 -23.80 -10.72 -8.27
N GLY A 56 -22.70 -9.98 -8.32
CA GLY A 56 -22.61 -8.62 -7.78
C GLY A 56 -23.48 -7.66 -8.59
N SER A 57 -24.36 -6.92 -7.92
CA SER A 57 -25.31 -5.99 -8.57
C SER A 57 -24.65 -4.83 -9.32
N LYS A 58 -23.38 -4.53 -9.02
CA LYS A 58 -22.55 -3.50 -9.66
C LYS A 58 -21.47 -4.08 -10.57
N ALA A 59 -21.41 -5.41 -10.69
CA ALA A 59 -20.45 -6.15 -11.51
C ALA A 59 -21.16 -7.02 -12.58
N PRO A 60 -22.08 -6.46 -13.40
CA PRO A 60 -22.80 -7.24 -14.40
C PRO A 60 -21.85 -7.81 -15.46
N GLY A 61 -21.96 -9.10 -15.73
CA GLY A 61 -21.11 -9.79 -16.72
C GLY A 61 -19.66 -10.05 -16.26
N VAL A 62 -19.31 -9.70 -15.02
CA VAL A 62 -17.99 -9.99 -14.44
C VAL A 62 -17.95 -11.46 -14.04
N PRO A 63 -16.93 -12.25 -14.42
CA PRO A 63 -16.81 -13.66 -14.05
C PRO A 63 -16.71 -13.89 -12.53
N ALA A 64 -17.01 -15.11 -12.09
CA ALA A 64 -16.86 -15.52 -10.69
C ALA A 64 -15.42 -15.31 -10.18
N GLY A 65 -15.32 -14.83 -8.95
CA GLY A 65 -14.04 -14.59 -8.26
C GLY A 65 -13.30 -13.32 -8.69
N ILE A 66 -13.81 -12.59 -9.68
CA ILE A 66 -13.27 -11.29 -10.10
C ILE A 66 -13.95 -10.18 -9.31
N LEU A 67 -13.13 -9.29 -8.77
CA LEU A 67 -13.52 -8.11 -8.02
C LEU A 67 -13.19 -6.88 -8.87
N ILE A 68 -14.17 -6.01 -9.09
CA ILE A 68 -13.91 -4.71 -9.73
C ILE A 68 -13.44 -3.71 -8.68
N ALA A 69 -12.49 -2.83 -9.02
CA ALA A 69 -12.08 -1.76 -8.13
C ALA A 69 -13.25 -0.80 -7.86
N SER A 70 -13.98 -0.42 -8.91
CA SER A 70 -15.20 0.38 -8.85
C SER A 70 -16.11 0.07 -10.05
N PRO A 71 -17.44 0.28 -9.94
CA PRO A 71 -18.35 0.25 -11.09
C PRO A 71 -18.15 1.41 -12.07
N SER A 72 -17.34 2.43 -11.73
CA SER A 72 -17.09 3.58 -12.58
C SER A 72 -16.41 3.16 -13.89
N ARG A 73 -16.96 3.63 -15.01
CA ARG A 73 -16.48 3.35 -16.39
C ARG A 73 -15.94 4.57 -17.11
N SER A 74 -15.93 5.72 -16.46
CA SER A 74 -15.53 7.00 -17.04
C SER A 74 -15.23 8.01 -15.94
N ASP A 75 -14.13 8.75 -16.09
CA ASP A 75 -13.72 9.87 -15.22
C ASP A 75 -13.83 9.59 -13.70
N PRO A 76 -13.09 8.60 -13.16
CA PRO A 76 -12.14 7.74 -13.88
C PRO A 76 -12.76 6.39 -14.28
N ASP A 77 -12.18 5.72 -15.28
CA ASP A 77 -12.55 4.33 -15.65
C ASP A 77 -11.81 3.32 -14.77
N TYR A 78 -12.52 2.75 -13.81
CA TYR A 78 -12.02 1.79 -12.82
C TYR A 78 -12.68 0.43 -12.94
N PHE A 79 -13.35 0.15 -14.08
CA PHE A 79 -14.01 -1.13 -14.33
C PHE A 79 -13.00 -2.20 -14.76
N PHE A 80 -12.02 -2.46 -13.90
CA PHE A 80 -10.96 -3.46 -14.02
C PHE A 80 -10.78 -4.19 -12.70
N THR A 81 -10.03 -5.30 -12.74
CA THR A 81 -9.59 -6.01 -11.53
C THR A 81 -8.12 -5.70 -11.29
N TRP A 82 -7.83 -5.03 -10.17
CA TRP A 82 -6.46 -4.85 -9.70
C TRP A 82 -6.08 -6.00 -8.78
N THR A 83 -4.87 -6.55 -8.95
CA THR A 83 -4.38 -7.63 -8.10
C THR A 83 -4.32 -7.21 -6.64
N ARG A 84 -3.88 -5.97 -6.36
CA ARG A 84 -3.81 -5.38 -5.02
C ARG A 84 -5.19 -5.25 -4.38
N ASP A 85 -6.12 -4.54 -5.01
CA ASP A 85 -7.47 -4.31 -4.49
C ASP A 85 -8.19 -5.64 -4.23
N ALA A 86 -8.12 -6.56 -5.18
CA ALA A 86 -8.70 -7.89 -5.02
C ALA A 86 -8.07 -8.63 -3.83
N ALA A 87 -6.73 -8.66 -3.71
CA ALA A 87 -6.07 -9.34 -2.60
C ALA A 87 -6.38 -8.72 -1.23
N LEU A 88 -6.38 -7.39 -1.12
CA LEU A 88 -6.67 -6.67 0.12
C LEU A 88 -8.13 -6.86 0.56
N THR A 89 -9.08 -6.74 -0.37
CA THR A 89 -10.50 -6.98 -0.05
C THR A 89 -10.77 -8.45 0.26
N TYR A 90 -10.22 -9.39 -0.51
CA TYR A 90 -10.39 -10.81 -0.19
C TYR A 90 -9.70 -11.19 1.12
N LYS A 91 -8.58 -10.57 1.51
CA LYS A 91 -8.02 -10.73 2.85
C LYS A 91 -9.06 -10.36 3.92
N ALA A 92 -9.72 -9.20 3.80
CA ALA A 92 -10.76 -8.79 4.74
C ALA A 92 -11.97 -9.77 4.77
N LEU A 93 -12.40 -10.26 3.61
CA LEU A 93 -13.47 -11.27 3.52
C LEU A 93 -13.06 -12.63 4.10
N ILE A 94 -11.81 -13.03 3.91
CA ILE A 94 -11.27 -14.28 4.45
C ILE A 94 -11.15 -14.19 5.97
N GLU A 95 -10.68 -13.08 6.54
CA GLU A 95 -10.65 -12.87 8.00
C GLU A 95 -12.08 -12.99 8.59
N ARG A 96 -13.05 -12.30 7.98
CA ARG A 96 -14.46 -12.40 8.36
C ARG A 96 -15.04 -13.81 8.24
N PHE A 97 -14.64 -14.55 7.20
CA PHE A 97 -15.03 -15.96 7.03
C PHE A 97 -14.44 -16.85 8.13
N VAL A 98 -13.16 -16.65 8.47
CA VAL A 98 -12.47 -17.37 9.56
C VAL A 98 -13.13 -17.12 10.90
N GLU A 99 -13.70 -15.93 11.11
CA GLU A 99 -14.46 -15.54 12.31
C GLU A 99 -15.90 -16.10 12.33
N GLY A 100 -16.38 -16.69 11.24
CA GLY A 100 -17.61 -17.49 11.22
C GLY A 100 -18.62 -17.15 10.12
N ASP A 101 -18.36 -16.16 9.26
CA ASP A 101 -19.25 -15.84 8.13
C ASP A 101 -19.11 -16.85 6.97
N ASN A 102 -19.68 -18.04 7.17
CA ASN A 102 -19.59 -19.15 6.23
C ASN A 102 -20.24 -18.85 4.86
N SER A 103 -21.06 -17.80 4.74
CA SER A 103 -21.68 -17.41 3.47
C SER A 103 -20.67 -16.98 2.41
N LEU A 104 -19.48 -16.55 2.85
CA LEU A 104 -18.40 -16.07 1.98
C LEU A 104 -17.60 -17.20 1.31
N ARG A 105 -17.79 -18.45 1.76
CA ARG A 105 -16.99 -19.60 1.37
C ARG A 105 -16.87 -19.77 -0.15
N GLN A 106 -18.00 -19.75 -0.86
CA GLN A 106 -18.01 -19.94 -2.32
C GLN A 106 -17.23 -18.83 -3.03
N LYS A 107 -17.40 -17.57 -2.60
CA LYS A 107 -16.69 -16.42 -3.20
C LYS A 107 -15.18 -16.51 -3.04
N ILE A 108 -14.71 -17.08 -1.92
CA ILE A 108 -13.28 -17.30 -1.66
C ILE A 108 -12.74 -18.43 -2.54
N ASP A 109 -13.48 -19.54 -2.69
CA ASP A 109 -13.11 -20.62 -3.62
C ASP A 109 -13.09 -20.14 -5.08
N ASP A 110 -14.05 -19.29 -5.48
CA ASP A 110 -14.09 -18.66 -6.81
C ASP A 110 -12.89 -17.74 -7.02
N TYR A 111 -12.49 -16.97 -6.00
CA TYR A 111 -11.30 -16.12 -6.06
C TYR A 111 -10.03 -16.94 -6.28
N VAL A 112 -9.82 -18.02 -5.52
CA VAL A 112 -8.68 -18.93 -5.73
C VAL A 112 -8.61 -19.40 -7.18
N THR A 113 -9.75 -19.80 -7.75
CA THR A 113 -9.85 -20.26 -9.13
C THR A 113 -9.54 -19.13 -10.13
N ALA A 114 -10.15 -17.96 -9.95
CA ALA A 114 -9.92 -16.80 -10.82
C ALA A 114 -8.46 -16.34 -10.80
N GLN A 115 -7.79 -16.36 -9.64
CA GLN A 115 -6.38 -16.00 -9.54
C GLN A 115 -5.47 -17.05 -10.18
N ALA A 116 -5.81 -18.35 -10.08
CA ALA A 116 -5.07 -19.41 -10.76
C ALA A 116 -5.07 -19.23 -12.28
N GLU A 117 -6.19 -18.76 -12.85
CA GLU A 117 -6.32 -18.41 -14.26
C GLU A 117 -5.54 -17.14 -14.63
N LEU A 118 -5.69 -16.06 -13.84
CA LEU A 118 -5.01 -14.78 -14.09
C LEU A 118 -3.49 -14.91 -14.07
N GLN A 119 -2.93 -15.76 -13.20
CA GLN A 119 -1.48 -16.04 -13.17
C GLN A 119 -0.94 -16.65 -14.46
N LEU A 120 -1.79 -17.16 -15.36
CA LEU A 120 -1.39 -17.71 -16.67
C LEU A 120 -1.49 -16.68 -17.81
N VAL A 121 -2.07 -15.51 -17.56
CA VAL A 121 -2.32 -14.51 -18.58
C VAL A 121 -1.03 -13.77 -18.93
N LYS A 122 -0.60 -13.92 -20.19
CA LYS A 122 0.49 -13.13 -20.77
C LYS A 122 0.09 -11.68 -20.84
N ASN A 123 0.96 -10.77 -20.40
CA ASN A 123 0.61 -9.35 -20.28
C ASN A 123 1.84 -8.44 -20.52
N PRO A 124 1.67 -7.11 -20.52
CA PRO A 124 2.76 -6.19 -20.76
C PRO A 124 3.93 -6.27 -19.75
N SER A 125 3.72 -6.73 -18.52
CA SER A 125 4.81 -6.99 -17.56
C SER A 125 5.60 -8.29 -17.84
N GLY A 126 5.04 -9.22 -18.63
CA GLY A 126 5.74 -10.43 -19.09
C GLY A 126 4.90 -11.69 -19.14
N GLU A 127 5.59 -12.84 -19.16
CA GLU A 127 5.01 -14.17 -19.11
C GLU A 127 4.81 -14.63 -17.65
N PRO A 128 4.03 -15.70 -17.39
CA PRO A 128 3.82 -16.23 -16.04
C PRO A 128 5.08 -16.53 -15.21
N THR A 129 6.24 -16.71 -15.83
CA THR A 129 7.52 -16.99 -15.15
C THR A 129 8.55 -15.87 -15.28
N THR A 130 8.33 -14.89 -16.17
CA THR A 130 9.30 -13.83 -16.53
C THR A 130 8.78 -12.42 -16.22
N GLY A 131 7.91 -12.29 -15.22
CA GLY A 131 7.47 -10.98 -14.70
C GLY A 131 5.97 -10.72 -14.74
N GLY A 132 5.18 -11.51 -15.48
CA GLY A 132 3.75 -11.26 -15.70
C GLY A 132 2.89 -11.24 -14.44
N LEU A 133 3.34 -11.84 -13.34
CA LEU A 133 2.64 -11.77 -12.04
C LEU A 133 2.67 -10.38 -11.41
N GLY A 134 3.60 -9.51 -11.81
CA GLY A 134 3.69 -8.12 -11.37
C GLY A 134 2.80 -7.16 -12.16
N GLU A 135 1.95 -7.66 -13.07
CA GLU A 135 0.97 -6.80 -13.76
C GLU A 135 -0.07 -6.30 -12.76
N PRO A 136 -0.28 -4.97 -12.65
CA PRO A 136 -1.16 -4.41 -11.63
C PRO A 136 -2.63 -4.79 -11.84
N LYS A 137 -3.09 -4.71 -13.09
CA LYS A 137 -4.51 -4.79 -13.44
C LYS A 137 -4.79 -5.58 -14.71
N PHE A 138 -6.00 -6.12 -14.78
CA PHE A 138 -6.52 -6.88 -15.91
C PHE A 138 -7.94 -6.41 -16.25
N HIS A 139 -8.38 -6.65 -17.48
CA HIS A 139 -9.80 -6.51 -17.79
C HIS A 139 -10.61 -7.50 -16.94
N VAL A 140 -11.85 -7.13 -16.61
CA VAL A 140 -12.72 -7.94 -15.74
C VAL A 140 -13.02 -9.32 -16.33
N ASN A 141 -12.93 -9.49 -17.65
CA ASN A 141 -13.07 -10.78 -18.34
C ASN A 141 -11.80 -11.65 -18.29
N LYS A 142 -10.81 -11.28 -17.45
CA LYS A 142 -9.52 -11.98 -17.25
C LYS A 142 -8.55 -11.87 -18.42
N THR A 143 -8.74 -10.94 -19.35
CA THR A 143 -7.74 -10.65 -20.41
C THR A 143 -6.75 -9.58 -19.95
N ALA A 144 -5.56 -9.59 -20.54
CA ALA A 144 -4.53 -8.60 -20.25
C ALA A 144 -4.99 -7.18 -20.63
N PHE A 145 -4.74 -6.22 -19.75
CA PHE A 145 -4.81 -4.81 -20.10
C PHE A 145 -3.54 -4.43 -20.87
N THR A 146 -3.67 -3.94 -22.11
CA THR A 146 -2.53 -3.71 -23.01
C THR A 146 -2.12 -2.24 -23.15
N GLY A 147 -2.84 -1.31 -22.52
CA GLY A 147 -2.49 0.11 -22.52
C GLY A 147 -1.27 0.43 -21.62
N SER A 148 -0.68 1.61 -21.81
CA SER A 148 0.37 2.13 -20.94
C SER A 148 -0.11 2.27 -19.50
N TRP A 149 0.75 1.95 -18.52
CA TRP A 149 0.42 1.97 -17.10
C TRP A 149 1.69 1.94 -16.24
N GLY A 150 1.59 2.36 -14.98
CA GLY A 150 2.66 2.22 -13.99
C GLY A 150 2.88 0.75 -13.61
N ARG A 151 3.70 0.04 -14.39
CA ARG A 151 4.01 -1.40 -14.23
C ARG A 151 5.53 -1.66 -14.28
N PRO A 152 6.01 -2.76 -13.67
CA PRO A 152 5.26 -3.68 -12.80
C PRO A 152 4.99 -3.04 -11.43
N GLN A 153 3.99 -3.56 -10.73
CA GLN A 153 3.79 -3.33 -9.30
C GLN A 153 4.00 -4.65 -8.56
N ARG A 154 4.96 -4.65 -7.63
CA ARG A 154 5.51 -5.89 -7.06
C ARG A 154 4.83 -6.30 -5.75
N ASP A 155 3.85 -5.54 -5.29
CA ASP A 155 3.04 -5.78 -4.10
C ASP A 155 1.87 -6.76 -4.34
N GLY A 156 1.34 -6.81 -5.56
CA GLY A 156 0.22 -7.70 -5.92
C GLY A 156 0.46 -9.18 -5.53
N PRO A 157 1.55 -9.83 -5.98
CA PRO A 157 1.87 -11.20 -5.61
C PRO A 157 1.96 -11.46 -4.09
N PRO A 158 2.77 -10.72 -3.29
CA PRO A 158 2.82 -10.99 -1.85
C PRO A 158 1.50 -10.72 -1.12
N LEU A 159 0.69 -9.74 -1.56
CA LEU A 159 -0.65 -9.51 -0.99
C LEU A 159 -1.60 -10.68 -1.27
N ARG A 160 -1.61 -11.20 -2.51
CA ARG A 160 -2.41 -12.36 -2.88
C ARG A 160 -1.97 -13.61 -2.13
N ALA A 161 -0.65 -13.84 -2.02
CA ALA A 161 -0.08 -14.93 -1.23
C ALA A 161 -0.51 -14.85 0.24
N THR A 162 -0.52 -13.65 0.82
CA THR A 162 -0.97 -13.40 2.21
C THR A 162 -2.44 -13.77 2.39
N ALA A 163 -3.33 -13.24 1.56
CA ALA A 163 -4.77 -13.52 1.64
C ALA A 163 -5.05 -15.04 1.54
N LEU A 164 -4.43 -15.71 0.57
CA LEU A 164 -4.62 -17.14 0.36
C LEU A 164 -3.93 -18.01 1.41
N THR A 165 -2.86 -17.53 2.06
CA THR A 165 -2.22 -18.24 3.17
C THR A 165 -3.12 -18.31 4.40
N ILE A 166 -3.86 -17.25 4.70
CA ILE A 166 -4.88 -17.26 5.78
C ILE A 166 -5.94 -18.33 5.48
N TYR A 167 -6.46 -18.33 4.25
CA TYR A 167 -7.47 -19.31 3.84
C TYR A 167 -6.94 -20.75 3.84
N ALA A 168 -5.73 -20.99 3.34
CA ALA A 168 -5.08 -22.30 3.37
C ALA A 168 -4.88 -22.79 4.81
N ASN A 169 -4.51 -21.91 5.74
CA ASN A 169 -4.39 -22.26 7.14
C ASN A 169 -5.73 -22.67 7.77
N TRP A 170 -6.82 -21.96 7.44
CA TRP A 170 -8.18 -22.34 7.83
C TRP A 170 -8.56 -23.72 7.26
N LEU A 171 -8.28 -23.97 5.98
CA LEU A 171 -8.55 -25.26 5.35
C LEU A 171 -7.84 -26.41 6.07
N VAL A 172 -6.56 -26.23 6.41
CA VAL A 172 -5.81 -27.25 7.16
C VAL A 172 -6.42 -27.48 8.55
N ALA A 173 -6.79 -26.42 9.25
CA ALA A 173 -7.41 -26.52 10.59
C ALA A 173 -8.78 -27.25 10.55
N HIS A 174 -9.47 -27.23 9.41
CA HIS A 174 -10.79 -27.85 9.23
C HIS A 174 -10.73 -29.16 8.42
N GLY A 175 -9.60 -29.89 8.49
CA GLY A 175 -9.46 -31.22 7.88
C GLY A 175 -9.37 -31.22 6.34
N ARG A 176 -9.26 -30.06 5.69
CA ARG A 176 -9.19 -29.89 4.23
C ARG A 176 -7.76 -29.68 3.73
N LYS A 177 -6.78 -30.36 4.33
CA LYS A 177 -5.35 -30.25 3.96
C LYS A 177 -5.10 -30.54 2.48
N THR A 178 -5.81 -31.50 1.89
CA THR A 178 -5.71 -31.82 0.45
C THR A 178 -6.12 -30.65 -0.43
N GLN A 179 -7.21 -29.94 -0.10
CA GLN A 179 -7.64 -28.74 -0.83
C GLN A 179 -6.59 -27.62 -0.70
N ALA A 180 -6.08 -27.40 0.52
CA ALA A 180 -5.02 -26.42 0.75
C ALA A 180 -3.76 -26.73 -0.08
N ALA A 181 -3.35 -28.00 -0.13
CA ALA A 181 -2.13 -28.43 -0.81
C ALA A 181 -2.24 -28.49 -2.35
N ASN A 182 -3.41 -28.84 -2.89
CA ASN A 182 -3.57 -29.12 -4.32
C ASN A 182 -4.31 -28.02 -5.08
N THR A 183 -5.08 -27.18 -4.40
CA THR A 183 -5.87 -26.11 -5.03
C THR A 183 -5.31 -24.73 -4.69
N VAL A 184 -5.03 -24.45 -3.41
CA VAL A 184 -4.64 -23.10 -2.97
C VAL A 184 -3.12 -22.90 -3.05
N TRP A 185 -2.33 -23.87 -2.58
CA TRP A 185 -0.87 -23.78 -2.57
C TRP A 185 -0.22 -23.50 -3.93
N PRO A 186 -0.67 -24.09 -5.07
CA PRO A 186 -0.09 -23.77 -6.37
C PRO A 186 -0.17 -22.29 -6.76
N VAL A 187 -1.22 -21.58 -6.33
CA VAL A 187 -1.37 -20.13 -6.56
C VAL A 187 -0.36 -19.37 -5.69
N ILE A 188 -0.32 -19.70 -4.39
CA ILE A 188 0.62 -19.11 -3.42
C ILE A 188 2.07 -19.32 -3.85
N ALA A 189 2.45 -20.53 -4.28
CA ALA A 189 3.81 -20.89 -4.62
C ALA A 189 4.39 -20.04 -5.76
N LYS A 190 3.58 -19.73 -6.79
CA LYS A 190 3.99 -18.85 -7.90
C LYS A 190 4.22 -17.42 -7.42
N ASP A 191 3.35 -16.90 -6.56
CA ASP A 191 3.48 -15.55 -6.00
C ASP A 191 4.70 -15.42 -5.08
N LEU A 192 4.99 -16.45 -4.27
CA LEU A 192 6.18 -16.48 -3.42
C LEU A 192 7.46 -16.59 -4.24
N ALA A 193 7.46 -17.41 -5.31
CA ALA A 193 8.59 -17.49 -6.23
C ALA A 193 8.85 -16.14 -6.92
N TYR A 194 7.80 -15.43 -7.33
CA TYR A 194 7.93 -14.06 -7.83
C TYR A 194 8.55 -13.13 -6.77
N THR A 195 8.05 -13.18 -5.54
CA THR A 195 8.51 -12.32 -4.44
C THR A 195 9.99 -12.56 -4.13
N VAL A 196 10.42 -13.81 -3.98
CA VAL A 196 11.84 -14.18 -3.78
C VAL A 196 12.71 -13.63 -4.90
N ARG A 197 12.22 -13.68 -6.14
CA ARG A 197 12.98 -13.30 -7.33
C ARG A 197 13.12 -11.78 -7.50
N TYR A 198 12.07 -11.01 -7.18
CA TYR A 198 11.97 -9.61 -7.59
C TYR A 198 11.91 -8.60 -6.45
N TRP A 199 11.94 -9.00 -5.17
CA TRP A 199 11.82 -8.05 -4.04
C TRP A 199 12.89 -6.94 -4.04
N ASN A 200 14.09 -7.23 -4.55
CA ASN A 200 15.20 -6.27 -4.63
C ASN A 200 15.31 -5.60 -6.02
N ARG A 201 14.17 -5.40 -6.71
CA ARG A 201 14.08 -4.65 -7.98
C ARG A 201 13.07 -3.53 -7.80
N THR A 202 13.32 -2.39 -8.44
CA THR A 202 12.35 -1.29 -8.44
C THR A 202 11.05 -1.69 -9.14
N GLY A 203 9.98 -1.03 -8.78
CA GLY A 203 8.68 -1.11 -9.42
C GLY A 203 7.84 0.08 -8.98
N PHE A 204 6.64 0.19 -9.53
CA PHE A 204 5.71 1.23 -9.14
C PHE A 204 5.15 0.94 -7.74
N ASP A 205 4.93 2.02 -6.98
CA ASP A 205 4.31 1.97 -5.67
C ASP A 205 2.80 1.69 -5.74
N LEU A 206 2.15 1.58 -4.57
CA LEU A 206 0.71 1.32 -4.49
C LEU A 206 -0.17 2.44 -5.09
N TRP A 207 0.40 3.62 -5.36
CA TRP A 207 -0.29 4.72 -6.02
C TRP A 207 -0.12 4.70 -7.54
N GLU A 208 0.63 3.73 -8.06
CA GLU A 208 0.87 3.51 -9.49
C GLU A 208 1.67 4.65 -10.15
N GLU A 209 2.44 5.40 -9.36
CA GLU A 209 3.07 6.67 -9.75
C GLU A 209 4.60 6.62 -9.67
N ILE A 210 5.14 6.16 -8.55
CA ILE A 210 6.57 6.27 -8.25
C ILE A 210 7.26 4.95 -8.53
N ASN A 211 8.10 4.93 -9.57
CA ASN A 211 8.99 3.81 -9.85
C ASN A 211 10.26 3.90 -8.99
N GLY A 212 10.27 3.14 -7.90
CA GLY A 212 11.34 3.12 -6.93
C GLY A 212 11.27 1.86 -6.08
N SER A 213 11.65 1.96 -4.81
CA SER A 213 11.43 0.91 -3.81
C SER A 213 10.40 1.41 -2.80
N SER A 214 9.24 0.78 -2.74
CA SER A 214 8.12 1.22 -1.90
C SER A 214 8.04 0.48 -0.58
N PHE A 215 7.77 1.21 0.52
CA PHE A 215 7.70 0.64 1.87
C PHE A 215 6.57 -0.39 1.99
N PHE A 216 5.40 -0.10 1.41
CA PHE A 216 4.27 -1.01 1.34
C PHE A 216 4.58 -2.31 0.61
N THR A 217 5.23 -2.23 -0.55
CA THR A 217 5.62 -3.40 -1.35
C THR A 217 6.58 -4.32 -0.58
N LEU A 218 7.58 -3.74 0.08
CA LEU A 218 8.59 -4.50 0.83
C LEU A 218 8.01 -5.07 2.13
N SER A 219 7.10 -4.33 2.79
CA SER A 219 6.36 -4.79 3.97
C SER A 219 5.47 -5.99 3.66
N ALA A 220 4.72 -5.93 2.55
CA ALA A 220 3.93 -7.05 2.06
C ALA A 220 4.82 -8.25 1.70
N SER A 221 5.94 -8.00 1.02
CA SER A 221 6.91 -9.04 0.62
C SER A 221 7.47 -9.77 1.84
N HIS A 222 7.91 -9.04 2.87
CA HIS A 222 8.44 -9.63 4.10
C HIS A 222 7.42 -10.57 4.75
N ARG A 223 6.20 -10.07 4.99
CA ARG A 223 5.11 -10.86 5.61
C ARG A 223 4.80 -12.12 4.80
N ALA A 224 4.63 -11.98 3.47
CA ALA A 224 4.27 -13.09 2.59
C ALA A 224 5.33 -14.20 2.60
N LEU A 225 6.61 -13.86 2.57
CA LEU A 225 7.70 -14.84 2.61
C LEU A 225 7.74 -15.61 3.93
N VAL A 226 7.50 -14.93 5.06
CA VAL A 226 7.44 -15.56 6.39
C VAL A 226 6.27 -16.54 6.50
N GLU A 227 5.06 -16.06 6.20
CA GLU A 227 3.84 -16.89 6.27
C GLU A 227 3.88 -18.04 5.27
N GLY A 228 4.37 -17.76 4.05
CA GLY A 228 4.54 -18.73 2.99
C GLY A 228 5.50 -19.86 3.35
N ALA A 229 6.65 -19.53 3.96
CA ALA A 229 7.59 -20.52 4.45
C ALA A 229 7.00 -21.39 5.56
N ALA A 230 6.19 -20.81 6.46
CA ALA A 230 5.50 -21.55 7.51
C ALA A 230 4.42 -22.48 6.94
N LEU A 231 3.60 -22.00 6.01
CA LEU A 231 2.57 -22.79 5.34
C LEU A 231 3.18 -23.95 4.52
N ALA A 232 4.28 -23.70 3.80
CA ALA A 232 4.99 -24.73 3.04
C ALA A 232 5.33 -25.93 3.92
N ARG A 233 5.95 -25.68 5.10
CA ARG A 233 6.27 -26.73 6.08
C ARG A 233 5.03 -27.47 6.54
N LYS A 234 3.95 -26.75 6.87
CA LYS A 234 2.66 -27.34 7.32
C LYS A 234 2.03 -28.25 6.26
N LEU A 235 2.18 -27.91 4.99
CA LEU A 235 1.66 -28.67 3.85
C LEU A 235 2.60 -29.78 3.35
N GLY A 236 3.84 -29.86 3.83
CA GLY A 236 4.86 -30.77 3.29
C GLY A 236 5.33 -30.35 1.89
N LYS A 237 5.35 -29.05 1.61
CA LYS A 237 5.80 -28.43 0.35
C LYS A 237 7.09 -27.64 0.58
N LYS A 238 7.73 -27.19 -0.50
CA LYS A 238 8.91 -26.32 -0.47
C LYS A 238 8.55 -24.90 -0.87
N CYS A 239 9.20 -23.92 -0.25
CA CYS A 239 9.19 -22.51 -0.63
C CYS A 239 10.64 -22.10 -0.84
N GLU A 240 11.15 -22.28 -2.07
CA GLU A 240 12.57 -22.08 -2.37
C GLU A 240 12.95 -20.61 -2.18
N GLY A 241 14.01 -20.36 -1.39
CA GLY A 241 14.51 -19.01 -1.09
C GLY A 241 13.67 -18.17 -0.14
N CYS A 242 12.46 -18.61 0.28
CA CYS A 242 11.59 -17.78 1.11
C CYS A 242 12.16 -17.50 2.50
N ALA A 243 12.72 -18.53 3.15
CA ALA A 243 13.33 -18.39 4.47
C ALA A 243 14.63 -17.56 4.45
N ASP A 244 15.35 -17.59 3.32
CA ASP A 244 16.61 -16.85 3.14
C ASP A 244 16.35 -15.39 2.76
N ALA A 245 15.32 -15.13 1.94
CA ALA A 245 14.97 -13.80 1.48
C ALA A 245 14.28 -12.96 2.57
N ALA A 246 13.42 -13.54 3.42
CA ALA A 246 12.65 -12.77 4.40
C ALA A 246 13.51 -11.88 5.32
N PRO A 247 14.59 -12.37 5.97
CA PRO A 247 15.46 -11.53 6.78
C PRO A 247 16.14 -10.40 5.98
N GLN A 248 16.44 -10.62 4.70
CA GLN A 248 17.08 -9.61 3.84
C GLN A 248 16.10 -8.52 3.40
N VAL A 249 14.85 -8.89 3.12
CA VAL A 249 13.76 -7.93 2.91
C VAL A 249 13.57 -7.07 4.17
N LEU A 250 13.57 -7.70 5.36
CA LEU A 250 13.48 -6.99 6.63
C LEU A 250 14.66 -6.05 6.86
N CYS A 251 15.86 -6.45 6.46
CA CYS A 251 17.05 -5.59 6.50
C CYS A 251 16.88 -4.36 5.60
N PHE A 252 16.40 -4.55 4.37
CA PHE A 252 16.15 -3.44 3.46
C PHE A 252 15.03 -2.50 3.96
N LEU A 253 13.99 -3.03 4.60
CA LEU A 253 12.93 -2.21 5.22
C LEU A 253 13.45 -1.18 6.24
N GLN A 254 14.62 -1.41 6.84
CA GLN A 254 15.20 -0.45 7.79
C GLN A 254 15.65 0.86 7.13
N ASN A 255 15.97 0.84 5.83
CA ASN A 255 16.44 2.01 5.10
C ASN A 255 15.36 3.06 4.83
N PHE A 256 14.07 2.72 5.05
CA PHE A 256 12.96 3.65 4.89
C PHE A 256 12.78 4.58 6.10
N TRP A 257 13.44 4.30 7.23
CA TRP A 257 13.35 5.16 8.41
C TRP A 257 14.22 6.42 8.25
N ALA A 258 13.57 7.57 8.04
CA ALA A 258 14.22 8.86 7.85
C ALA A 258 14.54 9.60 9.18
N GLY A 259 14.57 8.88 10.31
CA GLY A 259 14.91 9.43 11.63
C GLY A 259 13.73 9.96 12.44
N SER A 260 12.67 10.47 11.81
CA SER A 260 11.45 10.95 12.48
C SER A 260 10.13 10.50 11.85
N TYR A 261 10.19 9.98 10.62
CA TYR A 261 9.07 9.40 9.88
C TYR A 261 9.62 8.36 8.90
N ILE A 262 8.74 7.68 8.19
CA ILE A 262 9.09 6.72 7.14
C ILE A 262 9.06 7.45 5.79
N ASP A 263 10.20 7.53 5.11
CA ASP A 263 10.22 7.92 3.70
C ASP A 263 9.67 6.75 2.88
N SER A 264 8.46 6.89 2.35
CA SER A 264 7.68 5.76 1.84
C SER A 264 8.16 5.21 0.49
N ASN A 265 8.97 5.96 -0.25
CA ASN A 265 9.56 5.54 -1.52
C ASN A 265 11.02 5.99 -1.60
N ILE A 266 11.95 5.02 -1.61
CA ILE A 266 13.39 5.28 -1.71
C ILE A 266 13.96 4.73 -3.02
N ASN A 267 15.26 4.92 -3.24
CA ASN A 267 15.95 4.59 -4.50
C ASN A 267 15.37 5.32 -5.72
N VAL A 268 14.87 6.52 -5.49
CA VAL A 268 14.32 7.42 -6.49
C VAL A 268 14.52 8.86 -6.01
N ASN A 269 14.61 9.80 -6.95
CA ASN A 269 14.56 11.23 -6.66
C ASN A 269 13.25 11.77 -7.23
N ASP A 270 12.15 11.61 -6.51
CA ASP A 270 10.80 11.99 -6.96
C ASP A 270 10.39 13.42 -6.54
N GLY A 271 11.21 14.09 -5.73
CA GLY A 271 10.94 15.43 -5.21
C GLY A 271 9.85 15.47 -4.13
N ARG A 272 9.40 14.32 -3.61
CA ARG A 272 8.42 14.24 -2.52
C ARG A 272 9.13 14.20 -1.16
N THR A 273 8.38 14.54 -0.11
CA THR A 273 8.90 14.49 1.27
C THR A 273 9.03 13.07 1.82
N GLY A 274 8.38 12.09 1.19
CA GLY A 274 8.28 10.70 1.66
C GLY A 274 7.16 10.45 2.68
N LYS A 275 6.52 11.50 3.21
CA LYS A 275 5.39 11.41 4.15
C LYS A 275 4.12 11.02 3.40
N ASP A 276 3.80 9.73 3.45
CA ASP A 276 2.72 9.14 2.68
C ASP A 276 1.98 8.12 3.55
N VAL A 277 0.64 8.06 3.42
CA VAL A 277 -0.21 7.07 4.08
C VAL A 277 0.12 5.63 3.67
N ASN A 278 0.87 5.42 2.58
CA ASN A 278 1.61 4.19 2.26
C ASN A 278 2.17 3.53 3.54
N SER A 279 2.89 4.30 4.35
CA SER A 279 3.52 3.83 5.59
C SER A 279 2.52 3.38 6.67
N ILE A 280 1.39 4.07 6.79
CA ILE A 280 0.30 3.73 7.73
C ILE A 280 -0.42 2.46 7.24
N ILE A 281 -0.77 2.41 5.95
CA ILE A 281 -1.38 1.26 5.26
C ILE A 281 -0.49 0.02 5.43
N SER A 282 0.82 0.18 5.30
CA SER A 282 1.80 -0.89 5.52
C SER A 282 1.72 -1.46 6.94
N SER A 283 1.73 -0.59 7.95
CA SER A 283 1.68 -0.98 9.37
C SER A 283 0.40 -1.77 9.72
N ILE A 284 -0.76 -1.37 9.19
CA ILE A 284 -2.03 -2.08 9.43
C ILE A 284 -2.12 -3.41 8.67
N HIS A 285 -1.52 -3.50 7.49
CA HIS A 285 -1.51 -4.73 6.71
C HIS A 285 -0.40 -5.72 7.12
N THR A 286 0.57 -5.30 7.92
CA THR A 286 1.56 -6.18 8.58
C THR A 286 1.38 -6.28 10.09
N PHE A 287 0.26 -5.77 10.62
CA PHE A 287 -0.13 -5.97 12.02
C PHE A 287 -0.18 -7.46 12.39
N ASP A 288 0.45 -7.80 13.51
CA ASP A 288 0.33 -9.11 14.16
C ASP A 288 -0.23 -8.93 15.59
N PRO A 289 -1.38 -9.56 15.93
CA PRO A 289 -1.93 -9.49 17.28
C PRO A 289 -1.01 -10.12 18.35
N GLN A 290 -0.06 -10.95 17.94
CA GLN A 290 0.91 -11.58 18.83
C GLN A 290 2.25 -10.83 18.97
N ALA A 291 2.49 -9.83 18.13
CA ALA A 291 3.72 -9.04 18.18
C ALA A 291 3.86 -8.22 19.47
N LYS A 292 5.09 -7.79 19.72
CA LYS A 292 5.39 -6.67 20.62
C LYS A 292 5.28 -5.35 19.82
N CYS A 293 5.56 -4.23 20.47
CA CYS A 293 5.75 -2.94 19.79
C CYS A 293 7.10 -2.90 19.08
N THR A 294 7.28 -3.74 18.07
CA THR A 294 8.56 -3.98 17.40
C THR A 294 8.82 -2.94 16.31
N ASP A 295 9.86 -2.12 16.48
CA ASP A 295 10.26 -1.10 15.48
C ASP A 295 10.81 -1.71 14.18
N ALA A 296 11.48 -2.86 14.25
CA ALA A 296 12.08 -3.51 13.08
C ALA A 296 11.03 -3.89 12.02
N THR A 297 9.84 -4.27 12.45
CA THR A 297 8.70 -4.64 11.60
C THR A 297 7.60 -3.57 11.58
N PHE A 298 7.88 -2.39 12.17
CA PHE A 298 6.98 -1.23 12.19
C PHE A 298 5.55 -1.55 12.65
N GLN A 299 5.44 -2.37 13.71
CA GLN A 299 4.14 -2.74 14.28
C GLN A 299 3.36 -1.48 14.71
N PRO A 300 2.01 -1.49 14.69
CA PRO A 300 1.20 -0.30 14.95
C PRO A 300 1.54 0.43 16.26
N CYS A 301 1.86 -0.31 17.33
CA CYS A 301 2.25 0.28 18.61
C CYS A 301 3.74 0.63 18.76
N SER A 302 4.56 0.38 17.74
CA SER A 302 6.01 0.68 17.75
C SER A 302 6.29 2.18 17.73
N SER A 303 7.42 2.59 18.30
CA SER A 303 7.76 4.01 18.41
C SER A 303 7.89 4.68 17.04
N ARG A 304 8.50 3.98 16.06
CA ARG A 304 8.63 4.47 14.68
C ARG A 304 7.28 4.63 13.99
N ALA A 305 6.36 3.67 14.17
CA ALA A 305 5.04 3.73 13.55
C ALA A 305 4.19 4.89 14.11
N LEU A 306 4.29 5.18 15.41
CA LEU A 306 3.56 6.28 16.05
C LEU A 306 4.14 7.65 15.68
N ALA A 307 5.47 7.77 15.64
CA ALA A 307 6.15 8.98 15.16
C ALA A 307 5.76 9.29 13.70
N ASN A 308 5.77 8.25 12.86
CA ASN A 308 5.32 8.34 11.48
C ASN A 308 3.84 8.73 11.36
N HIS A 309 2.95 8.11 12.15
CA HIS A 309 1.53 8.43 12.17
C HIS A 309 1.30 9.93 12.41
N LYS A 310 1.99 10.51 13.40
CA LYS A 310 1.96 11.96 13.63
C LYS A 310 2.48 12.73 12.42
N ALA A 311 3.66 12.39 11.90
CA ALA A 311 4.28 13.13 10.80
C ALA A 311 3.42 13.16 9.53
N VAL A 312 2.79 12.03 9.18
CA VAL A 312 1.92 11.88 8.02
C VAL A 312 0.59 12.59 8.24
N THR A 313 -0.09 12.40 9.37
CA THR A 313 -1.39 13.07 9.60
C THR A 313 -1.24 14.59 9.73
N ASP A 314 -0.12 15.06 10.28
CA ASP A 314 0.19 16.48 10.39
C ASP A 314 0.44 17.15 9.04
N SER A 315 1.02 16.45 8.06
CA SER A 315 1.24 17.04 6.73
C SER A 315 -0.07 17.40 6.02
N PHE A 316 -1.20 16.78 6.40
CA PHE A 316 -2.51 17.09 5.84
C PHE A 316 -3.26 18.23 6.53
N ARG A 317 -2.82 18.66 7.72
CA ARG A 317 -3.52 19.69 8.51
C ARG A 317 -3.61 21.03 7.78
N THR A 318 -2.59 21.38 7.00
CA THR A 318 -2.46 22.70 6.36
C THR A 318 -2.80 22.71 4.87
N VAL A 319 -2.83 21.55 4.20
CA VAL A 319 -3.05 21.48 2.74
C VAL A 319 -4.53 21.36 2.34
N TYR A 320 -5.41 20.96 3.26
CA TYR A 320 -6.85 20.81 2.99
C TYR A 320 -7.68 21.88 3.71
N GLY A 321 -8.57 22.54 2.96
CA GLY A 321 -9.48 23.55 3.48
C GLY A 321 -10.39 23.01 4.59
N ILE A 322 -10.86 21.77 4.45
CA ILE A 322 -11.70 21.09 5.45
C ILE A 322 -10.99 20.80 6.78
N ASN A 323 -9.66 20.86 6.82
CA ASN A 323 -8.85 20.66 8.03
C ASN A 323 -8.53 21.97 8.76
N ARG A 324 -8.89 23.13 8.20
CA ARG A 324 -8.53 24.44 8.74
C ARG A 324 -9.03 24.60 10.19
N GLY A 325 -8.11 24.99 11.07
CA GLY A 325 -8.40 25.27 12.48
C GLY A 325 -8.48 24.03 13.38
N ILE A 326 -8.28 22.83 12.85
CA ILE A 326 -8.24 21.61 13.67
C ILE A 326 -6.86 21.50 14.36
N ALA A 327 -6.86 21.63 15.69
CA ALA A 327 -5.66 21.61 16.51
C ALA A 327 -4.94 20.25 16.51
N GLN A 328 -3.66 20.27 16.92
CA GLN A 328 -2.89 19.07 17.23
C GLN A 328 -3.64 18.18 18.23
N GLY A 329 -3.49 16.86 18.09
CA GLY A 329 -4.21 15.88 18.93
C GLY A 329 -5.69 15.70 18.60
N ARG A 330 -6.19 16.35 17.53
CA ARG A 330 -7.52 16.11 16.95
C ARG A 330 -7.39 15.56 15.54
N ALA A 331 -8.26 14.63 15.17
CA ALA A 331 -8.19 13.95 13.88
C ALA A 331 -8.51 14.89 12.73
N VAL A 332 -7.90 14.65 11.58
CA VAL A 332 -8.09 15.40 10.34
C VAL A 332 -8.40 14.46 9.20
N ALA A 333 -8.91 14.99 8.09
CA ALA A 333 -9.00 14.25 6.85
C ALA A 333 -7.59 14.00 6.28
N VAL A 334 -7.31 12.76 5.90
CA VAL A 334 -5.99 12.29 5.45
C VAL A 334 -6.09 11.87 3.98
N GLY A 335 -5.13 12.31 3.16
CA GLY A 335 -5.00 11.90 1.76
C GLY A 335 -3.89 10.86 1.56
N ARG A 336 -3.40 10.72 0.33
CA ARG A 336 -2.27 9.82 0.02
C ARG A 336 -0.95 10.39 0.54
N TYR A 337 -0.55 11.53 -0.02
CA TYR A 337 0.62 12.33 0.34
C TYR A 337 0.31 13.81 0.09
N ALA A 338 1.07 14.74 0.67
CA ALA A 338 0.71 16.16 0.69
C ALA A 338 0.88 16.85 -0.68
N GLU A 339 1.75 16.30 -1.51
CA GLU A 339 2.10 16.74 -2.86
C GLU A 339 1.13 16.22 -3.93
N ASP A 340 0.06 15.52 -3.54
CA ASP A 340 -0.88 14.87 -4.46
C ASP A 340 -1.57 15.88 -5.39
N VAL A 341 -1.67 15.51 -6.66
CA VAL A 341 -2.32 16.29 -7.73
C VAL A 341 -3.40 15.50 -8.46
N TYR A 342 -3.58 14.20 -8.17
CA TYR A 342 -4.62 13.38 -8.78
C TYR A 342 -6.00 13.89 -8.32
N TYR A 343 -6.85 14.27 -9.26
CA TYR A 343 -8.09 15.03 -8.99
C TYR A 343 -7.87 16.28 -8.10
N ASN A 344 -6.73 16.96 -8.24
CA ASN A 344 -6.27 18.09 -7.43
C ASN A 344 -5.82 17.75 -5.99
N GLY A 345 -5.60 16.47 -5.68
CA GLY A 345 -5.06 15.99 -4.40
C GLY A 345 -6.02 16.17 -3.24
N ASN A 346 -6.78 15.13 -2.91
CA ASN A 346 -7.82 15.20 -1.90
C ASN A 346 -7.58 14.20 -0.75
N PRO A 347 -8.31 14.34 0.36
CA PRO A 347 -8.50 13.25 1.29
C PRO A 347 -9.08 11.99 0.64
N TRP A 348 -8.66 10.83 1.15
CA TRP A 348 -9.18 9.52 0.75
C TRP A 348 -9.89 8.87 1.94
N TYR A 349 -11.00 8.20 1.67
CA TYR A 349 -11.73 7.47 2.71
C TYR A 349 -10.85 6.39 3.34
N LEU A 350 -10.20 5.57 2.51
CA LEU A 350 -9.30 4.51 2.97
C LEU A 350 -8.09 5.05 3.75
N ALA A 351 -7.57 6.24 3.41
CA ALA A 351 -6.43 6.83 4.11
C ALA A 351 -6.82 7.32 5.51
N THR A 352 -7.96 7.99 5.61
CA THR A 352 -8.51 8.45 6.89
C THR A 352 -8.88 7.26 7.79
N LEU A 353 -9.40 6.18 7.22
CA LEU A 353 -9.71 4.94 7.94
C LEU A 353 -8.45 4.16 8.35
N ALA A 354 -7.42 4.13 7.52
CA ALA A 354 -6.15 3.49 7.86
C ALA A 354 -5.47 4.17 9.06
N ALA A 355 -5.57 5.51 9.15
CA ALA A 355 -5.13 6.24 10.33
C ALA A 355 -5.88 5.78 11.59
N ALA A 356 -7.22 5.67 11.54
CA ALA A 356 -8.00 5.14 12.65
C ALA A 356 -7.58 3.71 13.02
N GLU A 357 -7.42 2.84 12.02
CA GLU A 357 -7.10 1.43 12.21
C GLU A 357 -5.76 1.21 12.90
N GLN A 358 -4.73 1.97 12.54
CA GLN A 358 -3.42 1.88 13.18
C GLN A 358 -3.52 2.17 14.69
N LEU A 359 -4.31 3.17 15.08
CA LEU A 359 -4.51 3.54 16.48
C LEU A 359 -5.26 2.44 17.24
N TYR A 360 -6.30 1.86 16.65
CA TYR A 360 -7.01 0.73 17.26
C TYR A 360 -6.12 -0.51 17.41
N ALA A 361 -5.31 -0.82 16.40
CA ALA A 361 -4.34 -1.91 16.47
C ALA A 361 -3.28 -1.67 17.56
N ALA A 362 -2.80 -0.43 17.71
CA ALA A 362 -1.87 -0.07 18.78
C ALA A 362 -2.50 -0.24 20.18
N VAL A 363 -3.73 0.24 20.36
CA VAL A 363 -4.53 0.06 21.59
C VAL A 363 -4.72 -1.41 21.92
N TYR A 364 -5.01 -2.26 20.94
CA TYR A 364 -5.09 -3.70 21.12
C TYR A 364 -3.76 -4.27 21.64
N GLN A 365 -2.64 -3.96 20.98
CA GLN A 365 -1.32 -4.47 21.35
C GLN A 365 -0.92 -4.04 22.78
N TRP A 366 -1.12 -2.77 23.14
CA TRP A 366 -0.83 -2.28 24.51
C TRP A 366 -1.69 -2.97 25.57
N ASN A 367 -2.98 -3.17 25.32
CA ASN A 367 -3.88 -3.86 26.25
C ASN A 367 -3.50 -5.31 26.47
N ARG A 368 -3.03 -5.98 25.42
CA ARG A 368 -2.54 -7.36 25.43
C ARG A 368 -1.18 -7.47 26.12
N LEU A 369 -0.26 -6.55 25.85
CA LEU A 369 1.07 -6.51 26.46
C LEU A 369 1.04 -6.06 27.93
N GLY A 370 0.01 -5.30 28.32
CA GLY A 370 -0.14 -4.77 29.68
C GLY A 370 0.85 -3.65 30.02
N SER A 371 1.51 -3.05 29.03
CA SER A 371 2.39 -1.90 29.21
C SER A 371 2.53 -1.06 27.95
N ILE A 372 2.79 0.23 28.14
CA ILE A 372 3.13 1.21 27.09
C ILE A 372 4.51 1.75 27.43
N THR A 373 5.44 1.74 26.48
CA THR A 373 6.72 2.42 26.60
C THR A 373 6.67 3.67 25.73
N ILE A 374 6.99 4.82 26.32
CA ILE A 374 7.17 6.09 25.62
C ILE A 374 8.66 6.43 25.66
N ASP A 375 9.25 6.59 24.49
CA ASP A 375 10.63 7.01 24.29
C ASP A 375 10.69 8.37 23.57
N SER A 376 11.90 8.87 23.28
CA SER A 376 12.08 10.14 22.58
C SER A 376 11.47 10.15 21.18
N THR A 377 11.42 9.00 20.51
CA THR A 377 10.90 8.87 19.14
C THR A 377 9.38 9.06 19.12
N SER A 378 8.68 8.39 20.03
CA SER A 378 7.21 8.40 20.12
C SER A 378 6.63 9.52 20.98
N LEU A 379 7.44 10.19 21.82
CA LEU A 379 6.98 11.25 22.71
C LEU A 379 6.17 12.37 22.01
N PRO A 380 6.55 12.88 20.83
CA PRO A 380 5.76 13.92 20.15
C PRO A 380 4.33 13.49 19.83
N PHE A 381 4.12 12.22 19.44
CA PHE A 381 2.77 11.67 19.21
C PHE A 381 1.93 11.71 20.50
N PHE A 382 2.49 11.24 21.61
CA PHE A 382 1.75 11.20 22.87
C PHE A 382 1.49 12.59 23.46
N ARG A 383 2.39 13.56 23.27
CA ARG A 383 2.22 14.92 23.78
C ARG A 383 1.09 15.70 23.12
N ASP A 384 0.77 15.41 21.87
CA ASP A 384 -0.41 16.02 21.24
C ASP A 384 -1.71 15.62 21.93
N LEU A 385 -1.77 14.39 22.46
CA LEU A 385 -2.95 13.83 23.10
C LEU A 385 -2.98 14.09 24.61
N LEU A 386 -1.80 14.05 25.24
CA LEU A 386 -1.57 14.21 26.68
C LEU A 386 -0.34 15.12 26.90
N PRO A 387 -0.51 16.45 26.94
CA PRO A 387 0.61 17.40 26.94
C PRO A 387 1.66 17.21 28.04
N SER A 388 1.23 16.75 29.22
CA SER A 388 2.09 16.54 30.39
C SER A 388 2.75 15.16 30.45
N ILE A 389 2.54 14.29 29.46
CA ILE A 389 3.12 12.94 29.45
C ILE A 389 4.65 12.99 29.26
N ALA A 390 5.35 12.08 29.94
CA ALA A 390 6.81 12.00 29.92
C ALA A 390 7.29 10.67 29.31
N PRO A 391 8.57 10.57 28.91
CA PRO A 391 9.18 9.27 28.61
C PRO A 391 9.11 8.33 29.81
N GLY A 392 8.87 7.05 29.57
CA GLY A 392 8.77 6.05 30.63
C GLY A 392 7.99 4.82 30.22
N LYS A 393 7.90 3.86 31.15
CA LYS A 393 7.11 2.64 30.98
C LYS A 393 5.88 2.67 31.90
N TYR A 394 4.70 2.72 31.30
CA TYR A 394 3.43 2.77 31.99
C TYR A 394 2.78 1.39 31.97
N ASN A 395 2.52 0.83 33.16
CA ASN A 395 1.89 -0.48 33.30
C ASN A 395 0.36 -0.37 33.29
N LYS A 396 -0.35 -1.46 32.98
CA LYS A 396 -1.82 -1.51 32.87
C LYS A 396 -2.61 -0.99 34.08
N ARG A 397 -2.00 -0.97 35.28
CA ARG A 397 -2.64 -0.50 36.52
C ARG A 397 -2.41 0.99 36.79
N SER A 398 -1.52 1.64 36.04
CA SER A 398 -1.23 3.07 36.19
C SER A 398 -2.36 3.94 35.61
N LYS A 399 -2.54 5.14 36.17
CA LYS A 399 -3.54 6.10 35.67
C LYS A 399 -3.17 6.59 34.28
N GLU A 400 -1.88 6.73 34.01
CA GLU A 400 -1.28 7.14 32.76
C GLU A 400 -1.59 6.14 31.64
N PHE A 401 -1.48 4.83 31.92
CA PHE A 401 -1.87 3.80 30.94
C PHE A 401 -3.34 3.95 30.55
N SER A 402 -4.25 4.07 31.52
CA SER A 402 -5.68 4.27 31.24
C SER A 402 -5.95 5.57 30.48
N ALA A 403 -5.26 6.65 30.82
CA ALA A 403 -5.37 7.93 30.13
C ALA A 403 -4.89 7.83 28.66
N ILE A 404 -3.77 7.15 28.41
CA ILE A 404 -3.25 6.93 27.05
C ILE A 404 -4.23 6.10 26.23
N ILE A 405 -4.71 4.96 26.76
CA ILE A 405 -5.68 4.11 26.06
C ILE A 405 -6.94 4.90 25.72
N SER A 406 -7.47 5.67 26.67
CA SER A 406 -8.65 6.51 26.42
C SER A 406 -8.38 7.56 25.35
N ALA A 407 -7.29 8.32 25.46
CA ALA A 407 -6.98 9.40 24.54
C ALA A 407 -6.72 8.90 23.11
N VAL A 408 -5.97 7.82 22.96
CA VAL A 408 -5.68 7.23 21.64
C VAL A 408 -6.94 6.57 21.04
N SER A 409 -7.78 5.91 21.85
CA SER A 409 -9.06 5.37 21.36
C SER A 409 -10.00 6.47 20.89
N THR A 410 -10.10 7.58 21.63
CA THR A 410 -10.86 8.77 21.21
C THR A 410 -10.29 9.37 19.94
N TYR A 411 -8.97 9.45 19.81
CA TYR A 411 -8.33 9.96 18.60
C TYR A 411 -8.62 9.08 17.37
N GLY A 412 -8.64 7.75 17.53
CA GLY A 412 -9.12 6.81 16.49
C GLY A 412 -10.58 7.05 16.11
N ASP A 413 -11.46 7.21 17.10
CA ASP A 413 -12.89 7.51 16.89
C ASP A 413 -13.10 8.85 16.16
N ASP A 414 -12.24 9.84 16.40
CA ASP A 414 -12.30 11.12 15.70
C ASP A 414 -12.01 10.97 14.20
N PHE A 415 -11.11 10.08 13.77
CA PHE A 415 -10.90 9.79 12.34
C PHE A 415 -12.13 9.12 11.71
N VAL A 416 -12.78 8.20 12.42
CA VAL A 416 -14.06 7.62 11.97
C VAL A 416 -15.16 8.70 11.91
N ALA A 417 -15.15 9.67 12.82
CA ALA A 417 -16.07 10.80 12.79
C ALA A 417 -15.84 11.73 11.60
N VAL A 418 -14.59 11.92 11.14
CA VAL A 418 -14.29 12.62 9.88
C VAL A 418 -14.96 11.90 8.72
N VAL A 419 -14.83 10.58 8.63
CA VAL A 419 -15.49 9.76 7.60
C VAL A 419 -17.01 9.86 7.71
N GLN A 420 -17.57 9.77 8.91
CA GLN A 420 -19.02 9.94 9.16
C GLN A 420 -19.53 11.29 8.64
N LYS A 421 -18.75 12.36 8.82
CA LYS A 421 -19.12 13.72 8.41
C LYS A 421 -19.21 13.87 6.89
N TYR A 422 -18.31 13.21 6.15
CA TYR A 422 -18.17 13.39 4.70
C TYR A 422 -18.73 12.24 3.86
N ALA A 423 -19.09 11.12 4.48
CA ALA A 423 -19.85 10.07 3.81
C ALA A 423 -21.26 10.58 3.45
N PRO A 424 -21.75 10.32 2.23
CA PRO A 424 -23.09 10.70 1.83
C PRO A 424 -24.14 9.92 2.63
N ALA A 425 -25.37 10.43 2.69
CA ALA A 425 -26.47 9.77 3.42
C ALA A 425 -26.79 8.34 2.93
N SER A 426 -26.43 8.01 1.68
CA SER A 426 -26.54 6.66 1.12
C SER A 426 -25.51 5.67 1.71
N GLY A 427 -24.46 6.16 2.36
CA GLY A 427 -23.30 5.40 2.80
C GLY A 427 -22.38 4.94 1.67
N ALA A 428 -22.59 5.43 0.45
CA ALA A 428 -21.73 5.09 -0.68
C ALA A 428 -20.34 5.72 -0.50
N LEU A 429 -19.30 4.90 -0.38
CA LEU A 429 -17.93 5.38 -0.22
C LEU A 429 -17.22 5.42 -1.58
N ALA A 430 -16.92 6.62 -2.05
CA ALA A 430 -16.07 6.82 -3.23
C ALA A 430 -14.59 6.58 -2.88
N GLU A 431 -13.71 6.85 -3.83
CA GLU A 431 -12.26 6.90 -3.60
C GLU A 431 -11.88 8.10 -2.73
N GLN A 432 -12.37 9.30 -3.10
CA GLN A 432 -11.95 10.57 -2.53
C GLN A 432 -13.15 11.38 -2.00
N PHE A 433 -12.87 12.37 -1.16
CA PHE A 433 -13.79 13.46 -0.83
C PHE A 433 -13.08 14.80 -0.87
N ASP A 434 -13.71 15.82 -1.47
CA ASP A 434 -13.07 17.06 -1.90
C ASP A 434 -12.41 17.80 -0.73
N LYS A 435 -11.19 18.29 -0.95
CA LYS A 435 -10.38 18.94 0.10
C LYS A 435 -10.96 20.25 0.64
N SER A 436 -11.93 20.86 -0.04
CA SER A 436 -12.53 22.15 0.32
C SER A 436 -13.98 22.00 0.79
N THR A 437 -14.78 21.19 0.10
CA THR A 437 -16.21 21.04 0.37
C THR A 437 -16.54 19.75 1.12
N GLY A 438 -15.68 18.73 1.01
CA GLY A 438 -15.91 17.38 1.52
C GLY A 438 -16.90 16.56 0.69
N THR A 439 -17.25 16.99 -0.52
CA THR A 439 -18.14 16.22 -1.40
C THR A 439 -17.41 15.01 -2.02
N PRO A 440 -18.03 13.81 -2.09
CA PRO A 440 -17.41 12.65 -2.73
C PRO A 440 -17.05 12.92 -4.21
N LEU A 441 -15.91 12.43 -4.67
CA LEU A 441 -15.43 12.53 -6.06
C LEU A 441 -14.51 11.36 -6.45
N SER A 442 -14.05 11.35 -7.70
CA SER A 442 -13.32 10.25 -8.34
C SER A 442 -14.17 8.97 -8.39
N ALA A 443 -13.56 7.78 -8.44
CA ALA A 443 -14.23 6.51 -8.58
C ALA A 443 -15.27 6.31 -7.48
N VAL A 444 -16.55 6.19 -7.87
CA VAL A 444 -17.65 5.90 -6.95
C VAL A 444 -17.59 4.47 -6.44
N ASP A 445 -18.14 4.19 -5.26
CA ASP A 445 -18.26 2.82 -4.74
C ASP A 445 -16.95 2.02 -4.78
N LEU A 446 -15.84 2.64 -4.38
CA LEU A 446 -14.53 2.00 -4.41
C LEU A 446 -14.50 0.83 -3.43
N THR A 447 -14.23 -0.37 -3.95
CA THR A 447 -14.24 -1.61 -3.15
C THR A 447 -13.24 -1.55 -2.00
N TRP A 448 -12.07 -0.93 -2.21
CA TRP A 448 -11.07 -0.75 -1.16
C TRP A 448 -11.53 0.21 -0.05
N SER A 449 -12.25 1.29 -0.37
CA SER A 449 -12.84 2.18 0.66
C SER A 449 -13.81 1.44 1.57
N TYR A 450 -14.64 0.55 1.02
CA TYR A 450 -15.52 -0.31 1.81
C TYR A 450 -14.75 -1.32 2.67
N ALA A 451 -13.70 -1.94 2.12
CA ALA A 451 -12.87 -2.89 2.86
C ALA A 451 -12.09 -2.21 4.00
N ALA A 452 -11.56 -1.00 3.76
CA ALA A 452 -10.90 -0.17 4.77
C ALA A 452 -11.86 0.19 5.91
N PHE A 453 -13.13 0.44 5.60
CA PHE A 453 -14.14 0.71 6.64
C PHE A 453 -14.33 -0.51 7.54
N LEU A 454 -14.56 -1.69 6.94
CA LEU A 454 -14.78 -2.92 7.69
C LEU A 454 -13.58 -3.31 8.55
N THR A 455 -12.37 -3.21 8.01
CA THR A 455 -11.13 -3.56 8.73
C THR A 455 -10.88 -2.61 9.90
N ALA A 456 -11.02 -1.30 9.72
CA ALA A 456 -10.89 -0.32 10.80
C ALA A 456 -11.86 -0.58 11.95
N VAL A 457 -13.15 -0.85 11.66
CA VAL A 457 -14.14 -1.09 12.71
C VAL A 457 -14.01 -2.47 13.36
N SER A 458 -13.52 -3.49 12.63
CA SER A 458 -13.13 -4.77 13.24
C SER A 458 -12.01 -4.56 14.26
N ARG A 459 -10.94 -3.82 13.91
CA ARG A 459 -9.86 -3.50 14.88
C ARG A 459 -10.38 -2.73 16.08
N ARG A 460 -11.29 -1.75 15.87
CA ARG A 460 -11.96 -1.03 16.95
C ARG A 460 -12.68 -1.95 17.93
N SER A 461 -13.30 -3.02 17.45
CA SER A 461 -13.97 -4.03 18.29
C SER A 461 -13.05 -5.12 18.84
N ASN A 462 -11.72 -4.99 18.71
CA ASN A 462 -10.70 -5.99 19.05
C ASN A 462 -10.81 -7.29 18.23
N ASP A 463 -11.35 -7.18 17.03
CA ASP A 463 -11.40 -8.26 16.05
C ASP A 463 -10.20 -8.13 15.10
N VAL A 464 -9.23 -9.04 15.25
CA VAL A 464 -7.83 -8.81 14.87
C VAL A 464 -7.27 -9.79 13.84
N GLY A 465 -8.07 -10.75 13.37
CA GLY A 465 -7.60 -11.80 12.48
C GLY A 465 -6.50 -12.70 13.10
N PRO A 466 -5.94 -13.64 12.31
CA PRO A 466 -4.90 -14.55 12.77
C PRO A 466 -3.52 -13.88 12.81
N ALA A 467 -2.67 -14.36 13.74
CA ALA A 467 -1.25 -14.02 13.77
C ALA A 467 -0.50 -14.61 12.57
N TRP A 468 0.45 -13.85 12.03
CA TRP A 468 1.26 -14.27 10.88
C TRP A 468 2.64 -14.80 11.28
N GLY A 469 3.03 -14.63 12.54
CA GLY A 469 4.28 -15.16 13.09
C GLY A 469 5.38 -14.13 13.19
N GLU A 470 5.04 -12.84 13.30
CA GLU A 470 6.00 -11.74 13.49
C GLU A 470 7.04 -12.01 14.60
N PRO A 471 6.67 -12.57 15.78
CA PRO A 471 7.63 -12.74 16.87
C PRO A 471 8.83 -13.64 16.54
N ALA A 472 8.73 -14.47 15.50
CA ALA A 472 9.80 -15.34 15.03
C ALA A 472 10.54 -14.80 13.79
N ALA A 473 10.14 -13.64 13.27
CA ALA A 473 10.62 -13.08 12.01
C ALA A 473 10.86 -11.56 12.09
N ASN A 474 11.38 -11.09 13.22
CA ASN A 474 11.58 -9.66 13.49
C ASN A 474 13.01 -9.27 13.86
N VAL A 475 13.96 -10.20 13.68
CA VAL A 475 15.39 -9.96 13.91
C VAL A 475 16.03 -9.55 12.59
N VAL A 476 16.51 -8.31 12.55
CA VAL A 476 17.27 -7.78 11.41
C VAL A 476 18.65 -8.44 11.39
N PRO A 477 19.11 -8.98 10.24
CA PRO A 477 20.47 -9.50 10.13
C PRO A 477 21.50 -8.37 10.29
N GLY A 478 22.67 -8.67 10.84
CA GLY A 478 23.72 -7.66 11.06
C GLY A 478 24.30 -7.05 9.77
N VAL A 479 24.11 -7.72 8.63
CA VAL A 479 24.51 -7.23 7.30
C VAL A 479 23.36 -7.52 6.34
N CYS A 480 22.95 -6.50 5.58
CA CYS A 480 22.00 -6.65 4.49
C CYS A 480 22.73 -7.13 3.23
N THR A 481 22.24 -8.19 2.60
CA THR A 481 22.75 -8.70 1.33
C THR A 481 21.66 -8.70 0.28
N ALA A 482 21.95 -8.07 -0.87
CA ALA A 482 21.13 -8.19 -2.05
C ALA A 482 21.26 -9.60 -2.67
N PRO A 483 20.21 -10.14 -3.31
CA PRO A 483 20.36 -11.32 -4.14
C PRO A 483 21.38 -11.05 -5.27
N PRO A 484 22.14 -12.06 -5.72
CA PRO A 484 23.12 -11.89 -6.79
C PRO A 484 22.50 -11.22 -8.03
N SER A 485 23.20 -10.23 -8.60
CA SER A 485 22.73 -9.54 -9.79
C SER A 485 22.70 -10.50 -10.98
N CYS A 486 21.51 -10.79 -11.51
CA CYS A 486 21.32 -11.48 -12.78
C CYS A 486 21.03 -10.43 -13.86
N SER A 487 21.94 -10.27 -14.80
CA SER A 487 21.83 -9.28 -15.88
C SER A 487 22.29 -9.84 -17.22
N THR A 488 21.74 -9.30 -18.29
CA THR A 488 22.00 -9.64 -19.69
C THR A 488 22.52 -8.38 -20.38
N LEU A 489 23.68 -8.46 -21.03
CA LEU A 489 24.21 -7.35 -21.82
C LEU A 489 23.35 -7.17 -23.07
N THR A 490 22.63 -6.06 -23.16
CA THR A 490 21.72 -5.77 -24.26
C THR A 490 22.29 -4.67 -25.14
N THR A 491 22.53 -4.98 -26.40
CA THR A 491 22.92 -4.01 -27.43
C THR A 491 21.67 -3.52 -28.14
N PHE A 492 21.36 -2.23 -28.00
CA PHE A 492 20.33 -1.57 -28.78
C PHE A 492 20.97 -0.92 -30.00
N ASN A 493 20.50 -1.28 -31.18
CA ASN A 493 20.88 -0.71 -32.46
C ASN A 493 19.66 0.00 -33.03
N VAL A 494 19.78 1.29 -33.36
CA VAL A 494 18.72 2.05 -34.04
C VAL A 494 19.27 2.73 -35.29
N ARG A 495 18.60 2.52 -36.42
CA ARG A 495 18.85 3.29 -37.63
C ARG A 495 18.03 4.57 -37.59
N ALA A 496 18.71 5.70 -37.48
CA ALA A 496 18.10 7.03 -37.37
C ALA A 496 18.95 8.06 -38.10
N THR A 497 18.45 8.60 -39.22
CA THR A 497 19.11 9.71 -39.91
C THR A 497 19.01 10.98 -39.05
N THR A 498 20.15 11.60 -38.75
CA THR A 498 20.27 12.80 -37.93
C THR A 498 20.90 13.97 -38.72
N VAL A 499 20.77 15.18 -38.17
CA VAL A 499 21.46 16.39 -38.66
C VAL A 499 22.61 16.75 -37.71
N PRO A 500 23.61 17.55 -38.14
CA PRO A 500 24.69 17.99 -37.26
C PRO A 500 24.17 18.64 -35.97
N GLY A 501 24.67 18.17 -34.82
CA GLY A 501 24.26 18.65 -33.49
C GLY A 501 23.08 17.92 -32.87
N GLU A 502 22.52 16.91 -33.54
CA GLU A 502 21.48 16.04 -33.00
C GLU A 502 22.08 14.74 -32.44
N ASP A 503 21.75 14.43 -31.18
CA ASP A 503 22.16 13.22 -30.48
C ASP A 503 20.96 12.29 -30.21
N ILE A 504 21.18 10.98 -30.29
CA ILE A 504 20.17 9.96 -29.97
C ILE A 504 20.40 9.41 -28.55
N PHE A 505 19.31 9.28 -27.80
CA PHE A 505 19.29 8.65 -26.49
C PHE A 505 18.20 7.57 -26.43
N ILE A 506 18.34 6.62 -25.50
CA ILE A 506 17.30 5.65 -25.13
C ILE A 506 16.84 5.92 -23.70
N VAL A 507 15.53 5.85 -23.49
CA VAL A 507 14.85 5.94 -22.20
C VAL A 507 13.86 4.79 -22.06
N GLY A 508 13.53 4.38 -20.84
CA GLY A 508 12.62 3.27 -20.59
C GLY A 508 12.18 3.14 -19.14
N GLY A 509 11.31 2.17 -18.87
CA GLY A 509 10.61 2.02 -17.59
C GLY A 509 11.43 1.44 -16.43
N ILE A 510 12.76 1.33 -16.57
CA ILE A 510 13.65 0.79 -15.54
C ILE A 510 14.81 1.76 -15.26
N PRO A 511 15.46 1.68 -14.08
CA PRO A 511 16.56 2.57 -13.72
C PRO A 511 17.72 2.53 -14.70
N GLU A 512 18.03 1.36 -15.25
CA GLU A 512 19.08 1.17 -16.26
C GLU A 512 18.79 1.91 -17.57
N LEU A 513 17.53 2.29 -17.81
CA LEU A 513 17.08 3.14 -18.92
C LEU A 513 16.44 4.45 -18.42
N ALA A 514 16.89 4.95 -17.27
CA ALA A 514 16.56 6.27 -16.74
C ALA A 514 15.09 6.52 -16.35
N ASN A 515 14.27 5.48 -16.13
CA ASN A 515 12.88 5.62 -15.64
C ASN A 515 12.06 6.66 -16.42
N TRP A 516 12.12 6.62 -17.75
CA TRP A 516 11.47 7.56 -18.67
C TRP A 516 11.93 9.03 -18.59
N SER A 517 12.99 9.36 -17.84
CA SER A 517 13.55 10.72 -17.80
C SER A 517 14.30 11.05 -19.09
N PRO A 518 13.87 12.06 -19.87
CA PRO A 518 14.62 12.48 -21.04
C PRO A 518 15.97 13.09 -20.68
N GLU A 519 16.04 13.78 -19.55
CA GLU A 519 17.25 14.45 -19.07
C GLU A 519 18.35 13.44 -18.78
N ALA A 520 18.01 12.34 -18.10
CA ALA A 520 18.92 11.27 -17.72
C ALA A 520 19.03 10.13 -18.75
N GLY A 521 18.43 10.28 -19.95
CA GLY A 521 18.45 9.27 -21.00
C GLY A 521 19.86 8.77 -21.34
N VAL A 522 19.97 7.51 -21.73
CA VAL A 522 21.26 6.87 -22.01
C VAL A 522 21.71 7.25 -23.42
N PRO A 523 22.88 7.91 -23.60
CA PRO A 523 23.34 8.33 -24.92
C PRO A 523 23.75 7.13 -25.78
N LEU A 524 23.43 7.19 -27.07
CA LEU A 524 23.92 6.24 -28.07
C LEU A 524 25.20 6.76 -28.73
N SER A 525 26.07 5.84 -29.15
CA SER A 525 27.25 6.13 -29.96
C SER A 525 26.91 6.14 -31.45
N ALA A 526 27.45 7.11 -32.16
CA ALA A 526 27.43 7.21 -33.62
C ALA A 526 28.77 6.78 -34.26
N ASP A 527 29.66 6.10 -33.53
CA ASP A 527 31.00 5.75 -34.04
C ASP A 527 30.96 4.81 -35.26
N LYS A 528 29.80 4.18 -35.51
CA LYS A 528 29.53 3.31 -36.65
C LYS A 528 28.56 3.93 -37.67
N TYR A 529 28.21 5.20 -37.51
CA TYR A 529 27.28 5.90 -38.37
C TYR A 529 27.89 6.16 -39.75
N SER A 530 27.15 5.86 -40.81
CA SER A 530 27.48 6.23 -42.18
C SER A 530 26.23 6.71 -42.94
N SER A 531 26.42 7.40 -44.07
CA SER A 531 25.28 7.82 -44.91
C SER A 531 24.48 6.64 -45.49
N SER A 532 25.12 5.47 -45.66
CA SER A 532 24.49 4.23 -46.12
C SER A 532 23.86 3.40 -45.01
N ASP A 533 24.33 3.58 -43.76
CA ASP A 533 23.81 2.89 -42.58
C ASP A 533 23.89 3.86 -41.39
N PRO A 534 22.82 4.64 -41.12
CA PRO A 534 22.79 5.67 -40.08
C PRO A 534 22.61 5.03 -38.69
N LEU A 535 23.53 4.15 -38.32
CA LEU A 535 23.50 3.32 -37.12
C LEU A 535 23.95 4.11 -35.89
N TRP A 536 23.07 4.13 -34.90
CA TRP A 536 23.35 4.50 -33.52
C TRP A 536 23.24 3.28 -32.64
N TYR A 537 24.13 3.12 -31.64
CA TYR A 537 24.07 1.97 -30.75
C TYR A 537 24.46 2.26 -29.31
N VAL A 538 23.99 1.42 -28.38
CA VAL A 538 24.42 1.42 -26.99
C VAL A 538 24.36 0.02 -26.39
N ASN A 539 25.30 -0.28 -25.50
CA ASN A 539 25.29 -1.49 -24.68
C ASN A 539 24.81 -1.15 -23.27
N VAL A 540 23.72 -1.77 -22.83
CA VAL A 540 23.16 -1.58 -21.48
C VAL A 540 23.03 -2.94 -20.81
N SER A 541 23.52 -3.08 -19.58
CA SER A 541 23.30 -4.27 -18.78
C SER A 541 21.89 -4.23 -18.20
N LEU A 542 20.99 -5.08 -18.69
CA LEU A 542 19.59 -5.11 -18.28
C LEU A 542 19.31 -6.30 -17.35
N PRO A 543 18.36 -6.18 -16.40
CA PRO A 543 17.93 -7.31 -15.58
C PRO A 543 17.45 -8.50 -16.44
N SER A 544 18.05 -9.68 -16.27
CA SER A 544 17.62 -10.89 -16.97
C SER A 544 16.19 -11.28 -16.57
N ASP A 545 15.48 -11.99 -17.45
CA ASP A 545 14.09 -12.42 -17.25
C ASP A 545 13.12 -11.28 -16.95
N THR A 546 13.34 -10.13 -17.61
CA THR A 546 12.41 -9.00 -17.54
C THR A 546 11.93 -8.61 -18.92
N VAL A 547 10.75 -7.99 -18.97
CA VAL A 547 10.32 -7.26 -20.16
C VAL A 547 10.48 -5.78 -19.88
N VAL A 548 11.20 -5.10 -20.77
CA VAL A 548 11.52 -3.68 -20.64
C VAL A 548 10.80 -2.91 -21.74
N GLU A 549 10.01 -1.91 -21.34
CA GLU A 549 9.49 -0.89 -22.25
C GLU A 549 10.50 0.25 -22.40
N TYR A 550 10.71 0.71 -23.63
CA TYR A 550 11.66 1.78 -23.95
C TYR A 550 11.22 2.59 -25.19
N LYS A 551 11.84 3.75 -25.36
CA LYS A 551 11.77 4.60 -26.56
C LYS A 551 13.12 5.27 -26.85
N TYR A 552 13.34 5.60 -28.11
CA TYR A 552 14.39 6.52 -28.53
C TYR A 552 13.91 7.97 -28.49
N ILE A 553 14.82 8.88 -28.11
CA ILE A 553 14.62 10.32 -28.17
C ILE A 553 15.79 10.98 -28.89
N ARG A 554 15.49 12.07 -29.61
CA ARG A 554 16.47 12.98 -30.20
C ARG A 554 16.61 14.21 -29.31
N LYS A 555 17.83 14.72 -29.16
CA LYS A 555 18.08 16.03 -28.55
C LYS A 555 18.82 16.92 -29.52
N LEU A 556 18.27 18.11 -29.77
CA LEU A 556 18.90 19.16 -30.57
C LEU A 556 18.71 20.51 -29.87
N GLY A 557 19.80 21.15 -29.44
CA GLY A 557 19.74 22.46 -28.78
C GLY A 557 18.87 22.50 -27.51
N GLY A 558 18.76 21.37 -26.79
CA GLY A 558 17.91 21.23 -25.59
C GLY A 558 16.46 20.82 -25.84
N VAL A 559 16.01 20.77 -27.10
CA VAL A 559 14.67 20.29 -27.47
C VAL A 559 14.68 18.76 -27.55
N VAL A 560 13.74 18.11 -26.86
CA VAL A 560 13.55 16.65 -26.87
C VAL A 560 12.44 16.28 -27.86
N THR A 561 12.76 15.40 -28.82
CA THR A 561 11.79 14.81 -29.74
C THR A 561 11.71 13.31 -29.50
N TRP A 562 10.53 12.80 -29.18
CA TRP A 562 10.27 11.37 -29.00
C TRP A 562 9.95 10.69 -30.33
N GLU A 563 10.32 9.42 -30.46
CA GLU A 563 9.76 8.59 -31.53
C GLU A 563 8.25 8.37 -31.33
N SER A 564 7.56 8.05 -32.43
CA SER A 564 6.11 7.84 -32.42
C SER A 564 5.67 6.62 -31.59
N ASP A 565 4.45 6.67 -31.07
CA ASP A 565 3.84 5.55 -30.33
C ASP A 565 3.62 4.31 -31.20
N PRO A 566 3.52 3.11 -30.60
CA PRO A 566 3.60 2.81 -29.16
C PRO A 566 5.05 2.64 -28.65
N ASN A 567 5.22 2.59 -27.32
CA ASN A 567 6.47 2.14 -26.67
C ASN A 567 6.99 0.85 -27.29
N ARG A 568 8.32 0.73 -27.41
CA ARG A 568 8.98 -0.53 -27.80
C ARG A 568 9.09 -1.47 -26.61
N ARG A 569 9.26 -2.77 -26.87
CA ARG A 569 9.39 -3.81 -25.84
C ARG A 569 10.55 -4.74 -26.17
N ALA A 570 11.42 -4.98 -25.21
CA ALA A 570 12.49 -5.97 -25.28
C ALA A 570 12.28 -7.04 -24.19
N VAL A 571 12.31 -8.31 -24.58
CA VAL A 571 12.31 -9.44 -23.64
C VAL A 571 13.76 -9.80 -23.35
N VAL A 572 14.21 -9.44 -22.15
CA VAL A 572 15.59 -9.71 -21.73
C VAL A 572 15.72 -11.19 -21.39
N GLY A 573 16.65 -11.87 -22.06
CA GLY A 573 16.84 -13.32 -21.92
C GLY A 573 17.05 -13.77 -20.47
N SER A 574 16.74 -15.04 -20.21
CA SER A 574 16.71 -15.65 -18.87
C SER A 574 18.07 -15.99 -18.26
N THR A 575 19.12 -15.96 -19.08
CA THR A 575 20.46 -16.40 -18.70
C THR A 575 21.26 -15.25 -18.11
N CYS A 576 21.70 -15.38 -16.86
CA CYS A 576 22.62 -14.40 -16.27
C CYS A 576 23.94 -14.39 -17.06
N GLY A 577 24.44 -13.19 -17.38
CA GLY A 577 25.60 -13.01 -18.26
C GLY A 577 25.32 -13.26 -19.73
N GLY A 578 24.05 -13.38 -20.13
CA GLY A 578 23.65 -13.52 -21.53
C GLY A 578 23.92 -12.25 -22.34
N VAL A 579 23.79 -12.37 -23.66
CA VAL A 579 23.87 -11.24 -24.61
C VAL A 579 22.58 -11.19 -25.43
N LEU A 580 22.05 -9.99 -25.65
CA LEU A 580 20.86 -9.74 -26.47
C LEU A 580 21.16 -8.61 -27.46
N GLY A 581 20.84 -8.80 -28.74
CA GLY A 581 20.82 -7.74 -29.74
C GLY A 581 19.39 -7.31 -30.06
N VAL A 582 19.14 -6.01 -30.08
CA VAL A 582 17.86 -5.40 -30.47
C VAL A 582 18.11 -4.51 -31.68
N GLU A 583 17.40 -4.77 -32.76
CA GLU A 583 17.53 -4.05 -34.04
C GLU A 583 16.27 -3.22 -34.31
N ASP A 584 16.42 -1.90 -34.34
CA ASP A 584 15.34 -0.95 -34.53
C ASP A 584 15.59 0.01 -35.71
N VAL A 585 14.49 0.57 -36.20
CA VAL A 585 14.48 1.72 -37.11
C VAL A 585 13.63 2.79 -36.45
N TRP A 586 14.09 4.04 -36.44
CA TRP A 586 13.36 5.18 -35.86
C TRP A 586 11.92 5.25 -36.41
N ARG A 587 10.95 5.53 -35.53
CA ARG A 587 9.52 5.60 -35.85
C ARG A 587 8.97 7.02 -35.89
#